data_AF-A0ABD6EEQ8-F1
#
_entry.id   AF-A0ABD6EEQ8-F1
#
_cell.length_a   1.000
_cell.length_b   1.000
_cell.length_c   1.000
_cell.angle_alpha   90.00
_cell.angle_beta   90.00
_cell.angle_gamma   90.00
#
_symmetry.space_group_name_H-M   'P 1'
#
loop_
_entity.id
_entity.type
_entity.pdbx_description
1 polymer ?
#
loop_
_entity_poly.entity_id
_entity_poly.type
_entity_poly.pdbx_seq_one_letter_code
_entity_poly.pdbx_strand_id
1 'polypeptide(L)'
;MTTDTGRVFENILFLLLGATAVIIILQNAYDREWKDGQSRRNLPDKIRRVPDHRECERKIINGDPSRIVCVCNASYCDDFPKLNLSSDEPIAVVYKTSKSGLRFQRTTAKITDKNSSKKGLRMKVNAGETFQTMIGFGGAFTDAAGINLDHLSPKSRANLMRSYFGDDGIQYSLGRVPIASCDFSTREYSYDDVENDFELKHFSLAEEDYKFKIPYILNAVNLTHGAINLFASPWSSPGWMKTNGRMKGGGKLIGKVGGKYYKSWANYFVKFLDQYAVNGVKFWGLTVQNEPTTGSDLKWPWQTLFFDDALQRDFIKSDLGPALKASKLGRNISLMIYDDNRPAAKSWAYTIFGDKNASDYVAGLAVHWYLDSASSPDAYSEIHKVYPDKFILATEACSGAQPWDKGVILGSWNRGMDYALNIFDVSCNVVMVAHFPMILLLSFLNSYRMISSLDLSSYILSHLGYK
;
A
#
# COMPACT_ATOMS: atom_id res chain seq x y z
N MET A 1 -19.85 -3.90 -19.70
CA MET A 1 -20.09 -5.31 -19.34
C MET A 1 -19.59 -5.49 -17.92
N THR A 2 -20.48 -5.62 -16.94
CA THR A 2 -20.08 -5.92 -15.55
C THR A 2 -19.88 -7.43 -15.44
N THR A 3 -18.64 -7.87 -15.42
CA THR A 3 -18.30 -9.26 -15.09
C THR A 3 -18.50 -9.44 -13.59
N ASP A 4 -19.49 -10.25 -13.21
CA ASP A 4 -19.61 -10.69 -11.83
C ASP A 4 -18.36 -11.51 -11.48
N THR A 5 -17.63 -11.08 -10.46
CA THR A 5 -16.39 -11.73 -10.00
C THR A 5 -16.47 -11.90 -8.50
N GLY A 6 -15.95 -13.01 -8.01
CA GLY A 6 -15.82 -13.20 -6.57
C GLY A 6 -14.76 -14.23 -6.26
N ARG A 7 -14.13 -14.10 -5.09
CA ARG A 7 -13.06 -14.98 -4.60
C ARG A 7 -13.00 -15.08 -3.08
N VAL A 8 -12.34 -16.12 -2.59
CA VAL A 8 -12.35 -16.50 -1.18
C VAL A 8 -10.93 -16.54 -0.64
N PHE A 9 -10.72 -15.98 0.56
CA PHE A 9 -9.45 -15.96 1.28
C PHE A 9 -9.67 -16.31 2.76
N GLU A 10 -9.11 -17.41 3.26
CA GLU A 10 -9.06 -17.77 4.69
C GLU A 10 -10.40 -17.65 5.47
N ASN A 11 -11.56 -17.80 4.79
CA ASN A 11 -12.97 -17.62 5.24
C ASN A 11 -13.65 -16.29 4.87
N ILE A 12 -12.99 -15.39 4.15
CA ILE A 12 -13.54 -14.13 3.63
C ILE A 12 -13.82 -14.26 2.14
N LEU A 13 -15.10 -14.23 1.75
CA LEU A 13 -15.55 -14.19 0.37
C LEU A 13 -15.82 -12.74 -0.05
N PHE A 14 -15.05 -12.26 -1.01
CA PHE A 14 -15.26 -10.96 -1.64
C PHE A 14 -15.99 -11.14 -2.97
N LEU A 15 -17.00 -10.31 -3.22
CA LEU A 15 -17.85 -10.33 -4.42
C LEU A 15 -18.01 -8.93 -4.99
N LEU A 16 -17.85 -8.80 -6.30
CA LEU A 16 -18.33 -7.68 -7.09
C LEU A 16 -19.51 -8.16 -7.92
N LEU A 17 -20.72 -7.72 -7.53
CA LEU A 17 -21.97 -8.03 -8.21
C LEU A 17 -22.51 -6.74 -8.84
N GLY A 18 -22.19 -6.54 -10.12
CA GLY A 18 -22.49 -5.27 -10.81
C GLY A 18 -21.88 -4.04 -10.11
N ALA A 19 -22.73 -3.17 -9.56
CA ALA A 19 -22.34 -1.93 -8.87
C ALA A 19 -22.26 -2.05 -7.33
N THR A 20 -22.19 -3.28 -6.82
CA THR A 20 -22.16 -3.57 -5.38
C THR A 20 -20.95 -4.43 -5.05
N ALA A 21 -20.16 -3.99 -4.06
CA ALA A 21 -19.13 -4.80 -3.43
C ALA A 21 -19.70 -5.44 -2.15
N VAL A 22 -19.47 -6.74 -2.01
CA VAL A 22 -19.92 -7.54 -0.86
C VAL A 22 -18.74 -8.29 -0.28
N ILE A 23 -18.49 -8.13 1.02
CA ILE A 23 -17.49 -8.90 1.77
C ILE A 23 -18.26 -9.81 2.73
N ILE A 24 -18.02 -11.11 2.66
CA ILE A 24 -18.67 -12.12 3.49
C ILE A 24 -17.59 -12.78 4.33
N ILE A 25 -17.65 -12.61 5.65
CA ILE A 25 -16.77 -13.30 6.59
C ILE A 25 -17.53 -14.52 7.13
N LEU A 26 -17.02 -15.72 6.86
CA LEU A 26 -17.56 -16.99 7.32
C LEU A 26 -16.94 -17.34 8.69
N GLN A 27 -17.78 -17.75 9.63
CA GLN A 27 -17.33 -18.35 10.88
C GLN A 27 -17.62 -19.85 10.83
N ASN A 28 -16.57 -20.68 10.93
CA ASN A 28 -16.74 -22.07 11.31
C ASN A 28 -16.93 -22.11 12.84
N ALA A 29 -17.98 -22.80 13.29
CA ALA A 29 -18.11 -23.13 14.71
C ALA A 29 -16.90 -24.00 15.09
N TYR A 30 -16.09 -23.53 16.05
CA TYR A 30 -14.96 -24.28 16.58
C TYR A 30 -15.49 -25.52 17.31
N ASP A 31 -14.88 -26.68 17.05
CA ASP A 31 -15.13 -27.96 17.70
C ASP A 31 -15.19 -27.81 19.22
N ARG A 32 -16.38 -27.94 19.81
CA ARG A 32 -16.54 -28.30 21.21
C ARG A 32 -17.18 -29.67 21.27
N GLU A 33 -16.43 -30.61 21.82
CA GLU A 33 -16.95 -31.90 22.27
C GLU A 33 -18.25 -31.68 23.06
N TRP A 34 -19.31 -32.31 22.57
CA TRP A 34 -20.63 -32.33 23.17
C TRP A 34 -20.57 -33.00 24.55
N LYS A 35 -20.91 -32.27 25.61
CA LYS A 35 -21.52 -32.84 26.81
C LYS A 35 -22.84 -32.14 27.09
N ASP A 36 -23.87 -32.88 26.69
CA ASP A 36 -25.23 -33.01 27.22
C ASP A 36 -26.09 -31.77 27.55
N GLY A 37 -27.24 -31.72 26.86
CA GLY A 37 -28.55 -31.53 27.47
C GLY A 37 -28.90 -30.16 28.05
N GLN A 38 -29.59 -29.33 27.26
CA GLN A 38 -30.86 -28.70 27.69
C GLN A 38 -31.60 -28.00 26.54
N SER A 39 -32.93 -28.02 26.65
CA SER A 39 -33.88 -27.66 25.61
C SER A 39 -34.33 -26.18 25.64
N ARG A 40 -34.63 -25.66 24.45
CA ARG A 40 -35.61 -24.62 24.09
C ARG A 40 -35.46 -23.21 24.71
N ARG A 41 -35.38 -22.18 23.83
CA ARG A 41 -36.51 -21.27 23.54
C ARG A 41 -36.18 -20.20 22.47
N ASN A 42 -37.13 -20.03 21.55
CA ASN A 42 -37.43 -18.92 20.63
C ASN A 42 -36.51 -17.67 20.60
N LEU A 43 -35.99 -17.34 19.42
CA LEU A 43 -35.41 -16.01 19.10
C LEU A 43 -36.23 -15.32 17.99
N PRO A 44 -36.51 -14.01 18.11
CA PRO A 44 -37.24 -13.25 17.11
C PRO A 44 -36.31 -12.77 15.97
N ASP A 45 -36.82 -12.87 14.73
CA ASP A 45 -36.30 -12.17 13.54
C ASP A 45 -36.40 -10.65 13.72
N LYS A 46 -35.36 -10.01 14.26
CA LYS A 46 -35.13 -8.57 14.08
C LYS A 46 -33.64 -8.30 13.92
N ILE A 47 -33.28 -7.70 12.79
CA ILE A 47 -31.99 -7.03 12.56
C ILE A 47 -31.82 -5.98 13.66
N ARG A 48 -31.11 -6.31 14.74
CA ARG A 48 -30.75 -5.33 15.78
C ARG A 48 -29.64 -4.46 15.21
N ARG A 49 -29.93 -3.16 15.01
CA ARG A 49 -28.89 -2.13 14.88
C ARG A 49 -27.98 -2.25 16.09
N VAL A 50 -26.69 -2.22 15.84
CA VAL A 50 -25.67 -2.35 16.88
C VAL A 50 -25.64 -1.01 17.60
N PRO A 51 -25.98 -0.96 18.90
CA PRO A 51 -25.87 0.27 19.67
C PRO A 51 -24.39 0.68 19.63
N ASP A 52 -24.11 1.92 19.27
CA ASP A 52 -22.78 2.53 19.08
C ASP A 52 -22.15 2.49 17.66
N HIS A 53 -22.86 2.04 16.62
CA HIS A 53 -22.39 2.26 15.24
C HIS A 53 -22.72 3.67 14.74
N ARG A 54 -21.70 4.43 14.33
CA ARG A 54 -21.87 5.70 13.60
C ARG A 54 -21.90 5.44 12.11
N GLU A 55 -23.06 5.67 11.50
CA GLU A 55 -23.24 5.54 10.05
C GLU A 55 -22.58 6.70 9.31
N CYS A 56 -22.23 6.49 8.04
CA CYS A 56 -21.74 7.54 7.14
C CYS A 56 -22.65 8.78 7.14
N GLU A 57 -22.11 9.96 7.50
CA GLU A 57 -22.78 11.24 7.30
C GLU A 57 -22.68 11.63 5.82
N ARG A 58 -23.67 11.19 5.03
CA ARG A 58 -23.61 11.24 3.57
C ARG A 58 -23.72 12.67 3.05
N LYS A 59 -22.77 13.06 2.20
CA LYS A 59 -22.85 14.29 1.38
C LYS A 59 -22.81 13.96 -0.11
N ILE A 60 -23.84 14.43 -0.82
CA ILE A 60 -23.92 14.36 -2.29
C ILE A 60 -23.07 15.50 -2.87
N ILE A 61 -22.18 15.17 -3.79
CA ILE A 61 -21.28 16.13 -4.44
C ILE A 61 -21.90 16.62 -5.74
N ASN A 62 -21.97 17.95 -5.91
CA ASN A 62 -22.45 18.62 -7.13
C ASN A 62 -23.86 18.16 -7.60
N GLY A 63 -24.71 17.71 -6.66
CA GLY A 63 -26.05 17.21 -6.97
C GLY A 63 -26.10 15.84 -7.68
N ASP A 64 -24.95 15.19 -7.91
CA ASP A 64 -24.89 13.86 -8.53
C ASP A 64 -25.11 12.76 -7.47
N PRO A 65 -26.25 12.06 -7.48
CA PRO A 65 -26.59 11.06 -6.46
C PRO A 65 -25.65 9.85 -6.47
N SER A 66 -24.81 9.69 -7.50
CA SER A 66 -23.78 8.66 -7.55
C SER A 66 -22.45 9.08 -6.93
N ARG A 67 -22.29 10.36 -6.58
CA ARG A 67 -21.08 10.93 -5.97
C ARG A 67 -21.31 11.25 -4.51
N ILE A 68 -20.97 10.28 -3.66
CA ILE A 68 -21.25 10.36 -2.21
C ILE A 68 -19.95 10.18 -1.43
N VAL A 69 -19.70 11.11 -0.51
CA VAL A 69 -18.66 11.02 0.51
C VAL A 69 -19.27 10.90 1.91
N CYS A 70 -18.51 10.34 2.85
CA CYS A 70 -18.83 10.36 4.28
C CYS A 70 -18.10 11.54 4.92
N VAL A 71 -18.85 12.44 5.55
CA VAL A 71 -18.30 13.66 6.15
C VAL A 71 -17.84 13.35 7.57
N CYS A 72 -16.60 13.72 7.86
CA CYS A 72 -16.04 13.67 9.21
C CYS A 72 -15.56 15.05 9.64
N ASN A 73 -15.70 15.35 10.93
CA ASN A 73 -15.27 16.59 11.56
C ASN A 73 -14.74 16.30 12.99
N ALA A 74 -14.62 17.34 13.83
CA ALA A 74 -14.08 17.22 15.18
C ALA A 74 -15.00 16.45 16.14
N SER A 75 -16.31 16.44 15.90
CA SER A 75 -17.33 15.82 16.75
C SER A 75 -17.91 14.52 16.19
N TYR A 76 -17.74 14.27 14.88
CA TYR A 76 -18.36 13.13 14.20
C TYR A 76 -17.44 12.51 13.15
N CYS A 77 -17.45 11.18 13.06
CA CYS A 77 -16.94 10.41 11.93
C CYS A 77 -17.59 9.02 11.99
N ASP A 78 -17.83 8.39 10.85
CA ASP A 78 -18.32 7.01 10.78
C ASP A 78 -17.28 6.01 11.27
N ASP A 79 -17.75 4.87 11.77
CA ASP A 79 -16.91 3.84 12.37
C ASP A 79 -17.31 2.40 11.99
N PHE A 80 -16.45 1.47 12.33
CA PHE A 80 -16.59 0.03 12.10
C PHE A 80 -16.56 -0.69 13.45
N PRO A 81 -17.71 -0.84 14.14
CA PRO A 81 -17.72 -1.43 15.46
C PRO A 81 -17.20 -2.87 15.41
N LYS A 82 -16.35 -3.20 16.39
CA LYS A 82 -15.71 -4.51 16.52
C LYS A 82 -16.70 -5.64 16.30
N LEU A 83 -16.27 -6.63 15.53
CA LEU A 83 -17.07 -7.79 15.24
C LEU A 83 -17.18 -8.67 16.49
N ASN A 84 -18.37 -8.74 17.09
CA ASN A 84 -18.65 -9.67 18.18
C ASN A 84 -19.37 -10.91 17.61
N LEU A 85 -18.63 -12.01 17.48
CA LEU A 85 -19.06 -13.25 16.83
C LEU A 85 -19.63 -14.29 17.81
N SER A 86 -20.23 -13.87 18.92
CA SER A 86 -20.92 -14.79 19.84
C SER A 86 -22.27 -15.21 19.27
N SER A 87 -22.29 -16.31 18.51
CA SER A 87 -23.49 -16.97 18.01
C SER A 87 -23.39 -18.47 18.21
N ASP A 88 -24.46 -19.10 18.71
CA ASP A 88 -24.56 -20.56 18.86
C ASP A 88 -24.81 -21.25 17.50
N GLU A 89 -25.22 -20.50 16.48
CA GLU A 89 -25.45 -20.97 15.10
C GLU A 89 -24.36 -20.42 14.14
N PRO A 90 -23.97 -21.19 13.11
CA PRO A 90 -23.02 -20.71 12.08
C PRO A 90 -23.66 -19.58 11.28
N ILE A 91 -23.03 -18.41 11.36
CA ILE A 91 -23.45 -17.20 10.65
C ILE A 91 -22.35 -16.71 9.72
N ALA A 92 -22.76 -16.03 8.66
CA ALA A 92 -21.91 -15.23 7.82
C ALA A 92 -22.18 -13.75 8.10
N VAL A 93 -21.11 -12.97 8.30
CA VAL A 93 -21.22 -11.51 8.42
C VAL A 93 -20.96 -10.89 7.06
N VAL A 94 -21.86 -10.04 6.62
CA VAL A 94 -21.86 -9.48 5.26
C VAL A 94 -21.79 -7.95 5.32
N TYR A 95 -20.70 -7.39 4.78
CA TYR A 95 -20.54 -5.96 4.57
C TYR A 95 -20.86 -5.59 3.13
N LYS A 96 -21.67 -4.54 2.94
CA LYS A 96 -22.10 -4.08 1.61
C LYS A 96 -21.77 -2.61 1.40
N THR A 97 -21.16 -2.31 0.25
CA THR A 97 -20.92 -0.96 -0.23
C THR A 97 -21.46 -0.84 -1.66
N SER A 98 -22.17 0.25 -1.97
CA SER A 98 -22.81 0.41 -3.29
C SER A 98 -22.70 1.84 -3.83
N LYS A 99 -22.80 1.96 -5.17
CA LYS A 99 -22.90 3.25 -5.86
C LYS A 99 -24.11 4.07 -5.40
N SER A 100 -25.21 3.40 -5.05
CA SER A 100 -26.42 4.02 -4.47
C SER A 100 -26.24 4.52 -3.04
N GLY A 101 -25.09 4.22 -2.41
CA GLY A 101 -24.62 4.87 -1.20
C GLY A 101 -24.67 4.04 0.08
N LEU A 102 -24.74 2.71 -0.02
CA LEU A 102 -24.34 1.86 1.11
C LEU A 102 -22.84 2.04 1.37
N ARG A 103 -22.46 2.08 2.64
CA ARG A 103 -21.07 2.25 3.11
C ARG A 103 -20.82 1.23 4.20
N PHE A 104 -20.18 0.12 3.83
CA PHE A 104 -19.91 -1.02 4.70
C PHE A 104 -21.08 -1.42 5.59
N GLN A 105 -22.28 -1.42 5.02
CA GLN A 105 -23.48 -1.77 5.76
C GLN A 105 -23.36 -3.23 6.20
N ARG A 106 -23.33 -3.45 7.52
CA ARG A 106 -23.23 -4.78 8.11
C ARG A 106 -24.58 -5.46 8.20
N THR A 107 -24.65 -6.69 7.71
CA THR A 107 -25.78 -7.61 7.84
C THR A 107 -25.27 -8.99 8.23
N THR A 108 -26.15 -9.89 8.68
CA THR A 108 -25.81 -11.30 8.94
C THR A 108 -26.68 -12.20 8.07
N ALA A 109 -26.12 -13.34 7.68
CA ALA A 109 -26.83 -14.40 6.98
C ALA A 109 -26.61 -15.73 7.71
N LYS A 110 -27.66 -16.56 7.79
CA LYS A 110 -27.53 -17.90 8.35
C LYS A 110 -26.82 -18.81 7.35
N ILE A 111 -25.83 -19.56 7.80
CA ILE A 111 -25.22 -20.63 7.01
C ILE A 111 -26.12 -21.85 7.16
N THR A 112 -26.46 -22.51 6.04
CA THR A 112 -27.35 -23.67 6.03
C THR A 112 -26.71 -24.83 5.28
N ASP A 113 -26.86 -26.04 5.79
CA ASP A 113 -26.33 -27.26 5.15
C ASP A 113 -27.10 -27.68 3.88
N LYS A 114 -28.19 -26.98 3.56
CA LYS A 114 -29.02 -27.31 2.41
C LYS A 114 -28.41 -26.72 1.15
N ASN A 115 -28.03 -27.60 0.21
CA ASN A 115 -27.79 -27.21 -1.18
C ASN A 115 -29.04 -26.51 -1.72
N SER A 116 -28.95 -25.19 -1.89
CA SER A 116 -30.00 -24.39 -2.51
C SER A 116 -30.28 -24.94 -3.91
N SER A 117 -31.52 -25.37 -4.16
CA SER A 117 -32.03 -25.76 -5.48
C SER A 117 -32.27 -24.57 -6.41
N LYS A 118 -32.01 -23.34 -5.95
CA LYS A 118 -32.15 -22.13 -6.77
C LYS A 118 -31.08 -22.10 -7.86
N LYS A 119 -31.50 -21.88 -9.11
CA LYS A 119 -30.62 -21.55 -10.24
C LYS A 119 -29.92 -20.22 -9.94
N GLY A 120 -28.59 -20.19 -9.98
CA GLY A 120 -27.79 -18.98 -9.72
C GLY A 120 -26.28 -19.27 -9.73
N LEU A 121 -25.46 -18.21 -9.67
CA LEU A 121 -24.01 -18.32 -9.51
C LEU A 121 -23.69 -19.04 -8.20
N ARG A 122 -22.89 -20.10 -8.29
CA ARG A 122 -22.43 -20.86 -7.13
C ARG A 122 -20.93 -20.72 -6.99
N MET A 123 -20.51 -20.38 -5.78
CA MET A 123 -19.11 -20.20 -5.44
C MET A 123 -18.75 -21.19 -4.34
N LYS A 124 -17.76 -22.03 -4.63
CA LYS A 124 -17.28 -23.05 -3.70
C LYS A 124 -15.94 -22.61 -3.13
N VAL A 125 -15.85 -22.59 -1.80
CA VAL A 125 -14.60 -22.41 -1.07
C VAL A 125 -13.96 -23.77 -0.87
N ASN A 126 -12.67 -23.93 -1.21
CA ASN A 126 -11.89 -25.10 -0.79
C ASN A 126 -10.91 -24.70 0.31
N ALA A 127 -11.26 -24.95 1.56
CA ALA A 127 -10.38 -24.65 2.70
C ALA A 127 -9.14 -25.57 2.80
N GLY A 128 -9.08 -26.65 2.01
CA GLY A 128 -7.91 -27.53 1.93
C GLY A 128 -6.83 -27.03 0.97
N GLU A 129 -7.13 -26.01 0.16
CA GLU A 129 -6.16 -25.36 -0.73
C GLU A 129 -5.77 -24.01 -0.13
N THR A 130 -4.47 -23.86 0.17
CA THR A 130 -3.91 -22.63 0.72
C THR A 130 -2.99 -21.97 -0.31
N PHE A 131 -2.86 -20.66 -0.22
CA PHE A 131 -2.01 -19.85 -1.08
C PHE A 131 -1.09 -19.01 -0.18
N GLN A 132 -0.87 -17.74 -0.53
CA GLN A 132 -0.12 -16.83 0.31
C GLN A 132 -0.81 -16.54 1.65
N THR A 133 -0.01 -16.25 2.68
CA THR A 133 -0.44 -15.40 3.82
C THR A 133 -0.67 -13.97 3.32
N MET A 134 -1.19 -13.02 4.12
CA MET A 134 -1.33 -11.59 3.75
C MET A 134 -0.44 -10.70 4.63
N ILE A 135 0.41 -9.81 4.06
CA ILE A 135 1.32 -8.94 4.86
C ILE A 135 0.50 -7.88 5.58
N GLY A 136 -0.45 -7.27 4.89
CA GLY A 136 -1.27 -6.19 5.43
C GLY A 136 -1.68 -5.18 4.36
N PHE A 137 -2.58 -4.26 4.70
CA PHE A 137 -3.04 -3.18 3.81
C PHE A 137 -2.69 -1.82 4.43
N GLY A 138 -2.49 -0.78 3.63
CA GLY A 138 -1.81 0.40 4.14
C GLY A 138 -1.95 1.67 3.32
N GLY A 139 -1.17 2.69 3.71
CA GLY A 139 -1.06 3.98 3.02
C GLY A 139 0.24 4.69 3.36
N ALA A 140 0.60 5.72 2.59
CA ALA A 140 1.93 6.34 2.67
C ALA A 140 1.98 7.52 3.64
N PHE A 141 3.02 7.55 4.46
CA PHE A 141 3.39 8.67 5.32
C PHE A 141 4.29 9.65 4.55
N THR A 142 3.75 10.25 3.49
CA THR A 142 4.42 11.33 2.74
C THR A 142 4.38 12.65 3.52
N ASP A 143 5.24 13.59 3.16
CA ASP A 143 5.20 14.95 3.71
C ASP A 143 3.82 15.57 3.50
N ALA A 144 3.25 15.47 2.30
CA ALA A 144 1.90 15.95 2.00
C ALA A 144 0.85 15.34 2.92
N ALA A 145 0.90 14.02 3.20
CA ALA A 145 -0.05 13.38 4.10
C ALA A 145 0.03 13.98 5.51
N GLY A 146 1.25 14.12 6.05
CA GLY A 146 1.44 14.69 7.38
C GLY A 146 1.13 16.19 7.45
N ILE A 147 1.46 16.97 6.42
CA ILE A 147 1.07 18.38 6.31
C ILE A 147 -0.47 18.50 6.34
N ASN A 148 -1.19 17.69 5.57
CA ASN A 148 -2.65 17.77 5.55
C ASN A 148 -3.27 17.30 6.88
N LEU A 149 -2.68 16.30 7.55
CA LEU A 149 -3.07 15.91 8.91
C LEU A 149 -2.88 17.07 9.89
N ASP A 150 -1.75 17.78 9.83
CA ASP A 150 -1.42 18.86 10.75
C ASP A 150 -2.34 20.09 10.60
N HIS A 151 -2.89 20.31 9.40
CA HIS A 151 -3.90 21.36 9.16
C HIS A 151 -5.28 21.05 9.78
N LEU A 152 -5.53 19.83 10.24
CA LEU A 152 -6.79 19.47 10.90
C LEU A 152 -6.76 19.85 12.38
N SER A 153 -7.94 20.16 12.94
CA SER A 153 -8.07 20.26 14.39
C SER A 153 -7.63 18.94 15.07
N PRO A 154 -7.09 18.96 16.30
CA PRO A 154 -6.63 17.75 16.97
C PRO A 154 -7.67 16.62 17.02
N LYS A 155 -8.95 16.95 17.20
CA LYS A 155 -10.04 15.96 17.22
C LYS A 155 -10.35 15.40 15.83
N SER A 156 -10.39 16.24 14.80
CA SER A 156 -10.57 15.79 13.41
C SER A 156 -9.41 14.89 12.96
N ARG A 157 -8.18 15.28 13.31
CA ARG A 157 -6.97 14.49 13.05
C ARG A 157 -7.03 13.13 13.74
N ALA A 158 -7.44 13.09 15.00
CA ALA A 158 -7.62 11.84 15.75
C ALA A 158 -8.71 10.94 15.13
N ASN A 159 -9.84 11.52 14.68
CA ASN A 159 -10.87 10.77 13.95
C ASN A 159 -10.30 10.14 12.68
N LEU A 160 -9.57 10.90 11.87
CA LEU A 160 -8.99 10.39 10.62
C LEU A 160 -7.95 9.28 10.87
N MET A 161 -7.06 9.46 11.85
CA MET A 161 -6.08 8.42 12.21
C MET A 161 -6.77 7.14 12.70
N ARG A 162 -7.85 7.26 13.49
CA ARG A 162 -8.66 6.09 13.89
C ARG A 162 -9.36 5.42 12.71
N SER A 163 -9.92 6.19 11.77
CA SER A 163 -10.57 5.61 10.59
C SER A 163 -9.63 4.70 9.81
N TYR A 164 -8.33 5.03 9.73
CA TYR A 164 -7.33 4.18 9.08
C TYR A 164 -6.79 3.08 9.98
N PHE A 165 -6.34 3.40 11.20
CA PHE A 165 -5.51 2.52 12.02
C PHE A 165 -6.18 2.01 13.30
N GLY A 166 -7.31 2.58 13.70
CA GLY A 166 -8.00 2.23 14.94
C GLY A 166 -8.79 0.92 14.85
N ASP A 167 -9.08 0.35 16.02
CA ASP A 167 -9.92 -0.85 16.16
C ASP A 167 -11.37 -0.66 15.66
N ASP A 168 -11.80 0.60 15.57
CA ASP A 168 -13.07 1.07 15.04
C ASP A 168 -12.95 1.61 13.59
N GLY A 169 -11.82 1.37 12.93
CA GLY A 169 -11.48 1.79 11.58
C GLY A 169 -11.41 0.63 10.58
N ILE A 170 -10.69 0.85 9.47
CA ILE A 170 -10.37 -0.18 8.47
C ILE A 170 -9.07 -0.95 8.77
N GLN A 171 -8.46 -0.69 9.93
CA GLN A 171 -7.34 -1.44 10.51
C GLN A 171 -6.15 -1.65 9.56
N TYR A 172 -5.66 -0.57 8.95
CA TYR A 172 -4.40 -0.58 8.21
C TYR A 172 -3.26 -1.13 9.06
N SER A 173 -2.47 -2.02 8.46
CA SER A 173 -1.37 -2.76 9.07
C SER A 173 -0.07 -2.67 8.27
N LEU A 174 -0.02 -1.85 7.21
CA LEU A 174 1.20 -1.51 6.48
C LEU A 174 1.35 0.01 6.33
N GLY A 175 2.58 0.51 6.40
CA GLY A 175 2.92 1.92 6.19
C GLY A 175 4.19 2.09 5.36
N ARG A 176 4.16 2.97 4.34
CA ARG A 176 5.29 3.29 3.49
C ARG A 176 5.80 4.65 3.88
N VAL A 177 7.11 4.78 4.02
CA VAL A 177 7.76 6.02 4.42
C VAL A 177 8.77 6.40 3.35
N PRO A 178 8.60 7.53 2.66
CA PRO A 178 9.66 8.04 1.80
C PRO A 178 10.96 8.25 2.58
N ILE A 179 12.09 7.86 2.01
CA ILE A 179 13.40 8.23 2.54
C ILE A 179 13.73 9.61 1.95
N ALA A 180 13.66 10.63 2.79
CA ALA A 180 13.70 12.06 2.43
C ALA A 180 12.53 12.49 1.52
N SER A 181 12.77 13.43 0.60
CA SER A 181 11.74 14.04 -0.24
C SER A 181 11.29 13.19 -1.43
N CYS A 182 10.05 13.39 -1.84
CA CYS A 182 9.44 12.89 -3.07
C CYS A 182 8.66 14.01 -3.79
N ASP A 183 7.90 13.65 -4.82
CA ASP A 183 6.97 14.53 -5.52
C ASP A 183 5.82 15.04 -4.62
N PHE A 184 5.48 14.30 -3.56
CA PHE A 184 4.56 14.73 -2.49
C PHE A 184 5.25 15.49 -1.35
N SER A 185 6.36 16.17 -1.65
CA SER A 185 7.08 17.06 -0.72
C SER A 185 7.00 18.50 -1.21
N THR A 186 7.04 19.47 -0.29
CA THR A 186 6.95 20.89 -0.66
C THR A 186 8.27 21.50 -1.15
N ARG A 187 9.38 20.79 -0.94
CA ARG A 187 10.73 21.12 -1.42
C ARG A 187 11.53 19.86 -1.67
N GLU A 188 12.59 19.98 -2.45
CA GLU A 188 13.61 18.94 -2.61
C GLU A 188 14.57 18.95 -1.41
N TYR A 189 14.86 17.78 -0.87
CA TYR A 189 15.88 17.56 0.15
C TYR A 189 16.31 16.10 0.24
N SER A 190 17.54 15.87 0.68
CA SER A 190 18.01 14.58 1.18
C SER A 190 18.40 14.71 2.65
N TYR A 191 18.91 13.64 3.26
CA TYR A 191 19.45 13.69 4.61
C TYR A 191 20.93 14.06 4.64
N ASP A 192 21.59 14.18 3.49
CA ASP A 192 23.01 14.50 3.40
C ASP A 192 23.34 15.31 2.14
N ASP A 193 22.97 16.60 2.16
CA ASP A 193 23.15 17.52 1.03
C ASP A 193 24.52 18.23 1.02
N VAL A 194 25.42 17.91 1.96
CA VAL A 194 26.80 18.42 1.95
C VAL A 194 27.62 17.66 0.92
N GLU A 195 28.19 18.37 -0.06
CA GLU A 195 28.93 17.74 -1.14
C GLU A 195 30.13 16.91 -0.64
N ASN A 196 30.34 15.76 -1.28
CA ASN A 196 31.47 14.86 -1.02
C ASN A 196 31.55 14.31 0.41
N ASP A 197 30.45 14.30 1.17
CA ASP A 197 30.39 13.68 2.50
C ASP A 197 30.26 12.15 2.41
N PHE A 198 31.29 11.49 1.89
CA PHE A 198 31.28 10.03 1.70
C PHE A 198 31.14 9.23 3.01
N GLU A 199 31.45 9.86 4.15
CA GLU A 199 31.37 9.27 5.49
C GLU A 199 30.02 9.55 6.19
N LEU A 200 29.13 10.33 5.56
CA LEU A 200 27.80 10.69 6.07
C LEU A 200 27.88 11.35 7.47
N LYS A 201 28.84 12.25 7.66
CA LYS A 201 29.05 13.03 8.89
C LYS A 201 27.98 14.09 9.12
N HIS A 202 27.41 14.61 8.04
CA HIS A 202 26.35 15.62 8.03
C HIS A 202 24.96 15.01 7.83
N PHE A 203 24.86 13.67 7.81
CA PHE A 203 23.58 12.97 7.75
C PHE A 203 22.67 13.41 8.90
N SER A 204 21.51 13.97 8.57
CA SER A 204 20.48 14.37 9.52
C SER A 204 19.09 14.21 8.92
N LEU A 205 18.14 13.76 9.74
CA LEU A 205 16.74 13.79 9.33
C LEU A 205 16.28 15.25 9.16
N ALA A 206 15.36 15.47 8.24
CA ALA A 206 14.85 16.79 7.96
C ALA A 206 13.72 17.18 8.93
N GLU A 207 13.36 18.46 8.93
CA GLU A 207 12.28 19.00 9.75
C GLU A 207 10.95 18.29 9.45
N GLU A 208 10.71 17.92 8.20
CA GLU A 208 9.52 17.17 7.76
C GLU A 208 9.40 15.80 8.42
N ASP A 209 10.52 15.12 8.71
CA ASP A 209 10.50 13.84 9.42
C ASP A 209 10.03 14.02 10.86
N TYR A 210 10.57 15.03 11.56
CA TYR A 210 10.24 15.31 12.96
C TYR A 210 8.84 15.91 13.15
N LYS A 211 8.39 16.77 12.23
CA LYS A 211 7.08 17.43 12.33
C LYS A 211 5.94 16.57 11.83
N PHE A 212 6.17 15.84 10.73
CA PHE A 212 5.09 15.20 10.00
C PHE A 212 5.20 13.68 10.08
N LYS A 213 6.30 13.08 9.63
CA LYS A 213 6.33 11.62 9.42
C LYS A 213 6.38 10.85 10.74
N ILE A 214 7.38 11.10 11.57
CA ILE A 214 7.62 10.35 12.82
C ILE A 214 6.41 10.44 13.78
N PRO A 215 5.83 11.63 14.08
CA PRO A 215 4.70 11.71 15.01
C PRO A 215 3.47 10.92 14.55
N TYR A 216 3.14 10.96 13.25
CA TYR A 216 1.98 10.24 12.72
C TYR A 216 2.24 8.74 12.56
N ILE A 217 3.47 8.34 12.26
CA ILE A 217 3.87 6.93 12.31
C ILE A 217 3.71 6.39 13.73
N LEU A 218 4.24 7.07 14.75
CA LEU A 218 4.11 6.61 16.14
C LEU A 218 2.65 6.57 16.60
N ASN A 219 1.81 7.51 16.12
CA ASN A 219 0.38 7.47 16.39
C ASN A 219 -0.29 6.23 15.76
N ALA A 220 0.05 5.89 14.52
CA ALA A 220 -0.42 4.67 13.86
C ALA A 220 0.08 3.40 14.57
N VAL A 221 1.35 3.35 14.97
CA VAL A 221 1.92 2.25 15.78
C VAL A 221 1.13 2.07 17.07
N ASN A 222 0.78 3.15 17.76
CA ASN A 222 -0.02 3.08 18.98
C ASN A 222 -1.46 2.60 18.72
N LEU A 223 -2.12 3.12 17.68
CA LEU A 223 -3.50 2.72 17.33
C LEU A 223 -3.62 1.26 16.91
N THR A 224 -2.57 0.72 16.29
CA THR A 224 -2.47 -0.68 15.86
C THR A 224 -1.91 -1.60 16.94
N HIS A 225 -1.65 -1.11 18.15
CA HIS A 225 -0.99 -1.87 19.22
C HIS A 225 0.34 -2.52 18.80
N GLY A 226 1.07 -1.86 17.89
CA GLY A 226 2.33 -2.35 17.32
C GLY A 226 2.19 -3.32 16.15
N ALA A 227 0.97 -3.60 15.68
CA ALA A 227 0.72 -4.55 14.59
C ALA A 227 0.91 -3.98 13.16
N ILE A 228 1.51 -2.78 13.04
CA ILE A 228 1.83 -2.17 11.74
C ILE A 228 3.25 -2.52 11.29
N ASN A 229 3.37 -3.05 10.07
CA ASN A 229 4.65 -3.17 9.37
C ASN A 229 4.97 -1.85 8.66
N LEU A 230 6.21 -1.37 8.79
CA LEU A 230 6.66 -0.18 8.08
C LEU A 230 7.72 -0.56 7.04
N PHE A 231 7.63 -0.03 5.84
CA PHE A 231 8.72 -0.11 4.87
C PHE A 231 9.08 1.28 4.32
N ALA A 232 10.30 1.42 3.82
CA ALA A 232 10.76 2.69 3.27
C ALA A 232 11.37 2.56 1.87
N SER A 233 11.25 3.64 1.09
CA SER A 233 11.67 3.71 -0.30
C SER A 233 12.31 5.07 -0.56
N PRO A 234 13.53 5.15 -1.12
CA PRO A 234 14.08 6.44 -1.56
C PRO A 234 13.60 6.78 -2.97
N TRP A 235 13.33 8.07 -3.22
CA TRP A 235 13.09 8.58 -4.58
C TRP A 235 14.38 8.99 -5.27
N SER A 236 15.37 9.51 -4.54
CA SER A 236 16.67 9.87 -5.08
C SER A 236 17.75 9.77 -4.01
N SER A 237 18.98 9.56 -4.43
CA SER A 237 20.16 9.87 -3.62
C SER A 237 20.42 11.39 -3.59
N PRO A 238 21.28 11.88 -2.68
CA PRO A 238 21.73 13.27 -2.70
C PRO A 238 22.26 13.68 -4.07
N GLY A 239 22.01 14.92 -4.48
CA GLY A 239 22.36 15.40 -5.83
C GLY A 239 23.85 15.23 -6.16
N TRP A 240 24.73 15.45 -5.17
CA TRP A 240 26.19 15.32 -5.33
C TRP A 240 26.65 13.88 -5.57
N MET A 241 25.82 12.86 -5.31
CA MET A 241 26.13 11.47 -5.62
C MET A 241 25.75 11.07 -7.05
N LYS A 242 25.01 11.92 -7.78
CA LYS A 242 24.43 11.60 -9.08
C LYS A 242 25.19 12.20 -10.25
N THR A 243 25.20 11.49 -11.38
CA THR A 243 25.88 11.93 -12.61
C THR A 243 25.38 13.25 -13.17
N ASN A 244 24.16 13.65 -12.84
CA ASN A 244 23.56 14.92 -13.25
C ASN A 244 23.63 16.02 -12.16
N GLY A 245 24.18 15.72 -10.98
CA GLY A 245 24.31 16.66 -9.87
C GLY A 245 22.98 17.08 -9.22
N ARG A 246 21.86 16.43 -9.54
CA ARG A 246 20.50 16.86 -9.15
C ARG A 246 19.62 15.69 -8.73
N MET A 247 18.73 15.88 -7.76
CA MET A 247 17.78 14.84 -7.37
C MET A 247 16.72 14.59 -8.45
N LYS A 248 16.34 15.64 -9.20
CA LYS A 248 15.45 15.56 -10.35
C LYS A 248 16.20 15.37 -11.67
N GLY A 249 15.48 14.88 -12.68
CA GLY A 249 16.05 14.50 -13.97
C GLY A 249 16.86 13.20 -13.87
N GLY A 250 16.87 12.48 -14.99
CA GLY A 250 17.53 11.19 -15.11
C GLY A 250 19.02 11.24 -14.82
N GLY A 251 19.51 10.19 -14.16
CA GLY A 251 20.89 10.07 -13.71
C GLY A 251 21.06 8.89 -12.77
N LYS A 252 22.26 8.31 -12.78
CA LYS A 252 22.66 7.21 -11.88
C LYS A 252 23.70 7.70 -10.87
N LEU A 253 24.08 6.84 -9.94
CA LEU A 253 25.22 7.11 -9.06
C LEU A 253 26.52 7.21 -9.85
N ILE A 254 27.40 8.14 -9.44
CA ILE A 254 28.69 8.37 -10.09
C ILE A 254 29.61 7.14 -9.93
N GLY A 255 30.30 6.78 -11.01
CA GLY A 255 31.30 5.72 -11.00
C GLY A 255 30.70 4.32 -11.18
N LYS A 256 31.20 3.36 -10.40
CA LYS A 256 30.85 1.94 -10.51
C LYS A 256 30.49 1.35 -9.14
N VAL A 257 29.68 0.29 -9.16
CA VAL A 257 29.38 -0.59 -8.03
C VAL A 257 30.68 -0.97 -7.28
N GLY A 258 30.64 -0.98 -5.94
CA GLY A 258 31.81 -1.15 -5.07
C GLY A 258 32.66 0.12 -4.89
N GLY A 259 32.41 1.17 -5.67
CA GLY A 259 33.07 2.47 -5.55
C GLY A 259 32.49 3.34 -4.42
N LYS A 260 33.15 4.47 -4.15
CA LYS A 260 32.81 5.34 -3.01
C LYS A 260 31.35 5.82 -3.01
N TYR A 261 30.79 6.21 -4.16
CA TYR A 261 29.40 6.69 -4.24
C TYR A 261 28.38 5.58 -3.94
N TYR A 262 28.58 4.37 -4.45
CA TYR A 262 27.70 3.22 -4.21
C TYR A 262 27.78 2.77 -2.75
N LYS A 263 28.99 2.73 -2.17
CA LYS A 263 29.19 2.42 -0.74
C LYS A 263 28.56 3.47 0.18
N SER A 264 28.75 4.76 -0.11
CA SER A 264 28.10 5.83 0.65
C SER A 264 26.59 5.76 0.54
N TRP A 265 26.04 5.46 -0.65
CA TRP A 265 24.60 5.25 -0.81
C TRP A 265 24.08 4.04 -0.02
N ALA A 266 24.79 2.92 -0.01
CA ALA A 266 24.43 1.77 0.84
C ALA A 266 24.44 2.11 2.33
N ASN A 267 25.46 2.86 2.79
CA ASN A 267 25.54 3.33 4.18
C ASN A 267 24.46 4.36 4.54
N TYR A 268 23.94 5.10 3.55
CA TYR A 268 22.84 6.04 3.74
C TYR A 268 21.57 5.33 4.20
N PHE A 269 21.26 4.13 3.65
CA PHE A 269 20.15 3.30 4.15
C PHE A 269 20.37 2.87 5.60
N VAL A 270 21.59 2.46 5.97
CA VAL A 270 21.92 2.06 7.34
C VAL A 270 21.74 3.24 8.30
N LYS A 271 22.27 4.42 7.94
CA LYS A 271 22.09 5.65 8.72
C LYS A 271 20.62 6.04 8.86
N PHE A 272 19.82 5.90 7.81
CA PHE A 272 18.37 6.12 7.87
C PHE A 272 17.69 5.21 8.91
N LEU A 273 17.97 3.91 8.86
CA LEU A 273 17.42 2.94 9.82
C LEU A 273 17.83 3.28 11.26
N ASP A 274 19.11 3.61 11.47
CA ASP A 274 19.63 3.97 12.79
C ASP A 274 18.96 5.25 13.32
N GLN A 275 18.84 6.29 12.51
CA GLN A 275 18.25 7.56 12.93
C GLN A 275 16.74 7.46 13.20
N TYR A 276 15.99 6.70 12.40
CA TYR A 276 14.58 6.45 12.70
C TYR A 276 14.39 5.60 13.96
N ALA A 277 15.28 4.63 14.21
CA ALA A 277 15.23 3.81 15.42
C ALA A 277 15.51 4.61 16.69
N VAL A 278 16.41 5.60 16.65
CA VAL A 278 16.61 6.56 17.75
C VAL A 278 15.31 7.31 18.08
N ASN A 279 14.45 7.54 17.09
CA ASN A 279 13.15 8.18 17.23
C ASN A 279 12.00 7.18 17.47
N GLY A 280 12.30 5.93 17.84
CA GLY A 280 11.30 4.93 18.20
C GLY A 280 10.58 4.26 17.03
N VAL A 281 10.99 4.52 15.78
CA VAL A 281 10.39 3.94 14.58
C VAL A 281 11.29 2.82 14.05
N LYS A 282 10.71 1.65 13.83
CA LYS A 282 11.40 0.48 13.26
C LYS A 282 10.77 0.10 11.94
N PHE A 283 11.60 -0.34 11.00
CA PHE A 283 11.17 -0.80 9.69
C PHE A 283 11.19 -2.33 9.61
N TRP A 284 10.15 -2.88 8.99
CA TRP A 284 10.06 -4.25 8.52
C TRP A 284 10.78 -4.43 7.17
N GLY A 285 10.62 -3.46 6.25
CA GLY A 285 11.11 -3.60 4.89
C GLY A 285 11.80 -2.35 4.32
N LEU A 286 12.50 -2.53 3.20
CA LEU A 286 13.05 -1.46 2.36
C LEU A 286 12.84 -1.80 0.89
N THR A 287 12.59 -0.83 0.03
CA THR A 287 12.79 -1.00 -1.42
C THR A 287 14.13 -0.39 -1.82
N VAL A 288 14.79 -0.96 -2.83
CA VAL A 288 16.12 -0.48 -3.28
C VAL A 288 16.05 0.93 -3.87
N GLN A 289 14.96 1.24 -4.58
CA GLN A 289 14.75 2.52 -5.25
C GLN A 289 13.28 2.59 -5.68
N ASN A 290 12.59 3.70 -5.41
CA ASN A 290 11.28 3.96 -6.01
C ASN A 290 11.42 4.19 -7.52
N GLU A 291 10.64 3.48 -8.31
CA GLU A 291 10.52 3.61 -9.76
C GLU A 291 11.87 3.82 -10.49
N PRO A 292 12.83 2.88 -10.37
CA PRO A 292 14.17 3.02 -10.91
C PRO A 292 14.20 3.27 -12.42
N THR A 293 13.16 2.87 -13.17
CA THR A 293 13.09 3.09 -14.61
C THR A 293 12.90 4.55 -14.97
N THR A 294 12.28 5.35 -14.10
CA THR A 294 12.04 6.80 -14.31
C THR A 294 13.35 7.59 -14.40
N GLY A 295 14.42 7.08 -13.78
CA GLY A 295 15.74 7.69 -13.84
C GLY A 295 16.40 7.65 -15.23
N SER A 296 15.80 6.93 -16.18
CA SER A 296 16.22 6.96 -17.60
C SER A 296 15.77 8.23 -18.32
N ASP A 297 14.70 8.89 -17.85
CA ASP A 297 14.21 10.14 -18.42
C ASP A 297 15.02 11.33 -17.88
N LEU A 298 15.89 11.90 -18.72
CA LEU A 298 16.72 13.06 -18.40
C LEU A 298 15.93 14.29 -17.95
N LYS A 299 14.64 14.36 -18.28
CA LYS A 299 13.74 15.48 -17.93
C LYS A 299 12.69 15.10 -16.89
N TRP A 300 12.85 13.96 -16.22
CA TRP A 300 11.91 13.53 -15.19
C TRP A 300 11.64 14.65 -14.17
N PRO A 301 10.37 15.05 -13.94
CA PRO A 301 10.08 16.31 -13.27
C PRO A 301 10.16 16.25 -11.74
N TRP A 302 10.38 15.08 -11.15
CA TRP A 302 10.60 14.90 -9.70
C TRP A 302 11.79 14.00 -9.37
N GLN A 303 12.01 13.76 -8.08
CA GLN A 303 13.14 13.02 -7.55
C GLN A 303 13.14 11.61 -8.13
N THR A 304 14.26 11.20 -8.71
CA THR A 304 14.43 9.86 -9.32
C THR A 304 15.90 9.43 -9.26
N LEU A 305 16.18 8.14 -9.31
CA LEU A 305 17.53 7.61 -9.46
C LEU A 305 17.50 6.36 -10.34
N PHE A 306 18.32 6.37 -11.39
CA PHE A 306 18.32 5.29 -12.38
C PHE A 306 18.99 4.02 -11.86
N PHE A 307 18.26 2.92 -12.00
CA PHE A 307 18.82 1.58 -12.06
C PHE A 307 18.16 0.82 -13.22
N ASP A 308 18.94 0.07 -13.98
CA ASP A 308 18.41 -1.10 -14.70
C ASP A 308 18.49 -2.34 -13.78
N ASP A 309 17.97 -3.47 -14.24
CA ASP A 309 17.92 -4.71 -13.46
C ASP A 309 19.32 -5.24 -13.12
N ALA A 310 20.27 -5.17 -14.04
CA ALA A 310 21.66 -5.57 -13.84
C ALA A 310 22.39 -4.68 -12.83
N LEU A 311 22.22 -3.36 -12.92
CA LEU A 311 22.82 -2.41 -12.00
C LEU A 311 22.22 -2.55 -10.61
N GLN A 312 20.90 -2.76 -10.50
CA GLN A 312 20.24 -3.00 -9.21
C GLN A 312 20.75 -4.31 -8.59
N ARG A 313 20.85 -5.40 -9.35
CA ARG A 313 21.45 -6.68 -8.92
C ARG A 313 22.87 -6.48 -8.38
N ASP A 314 23.71 -5.78 -9.14
CA ASP A 314 25.12 -5.62 -8.80
C ASP A 314 25.29 -4.71 -7.57
N PHE A 315 24.50 -3.64 -7.46
CA PHE A 315 24.45 -2.81 -6.25
C PHE A 315 24.04 -3.59 -5.00
N ILE A 316 23.02 -4.46 -5.12
CA ILE A 316 22.56 -5.30 -4.00
C ILE A 316 23.70 -6.22 -3.53
N LYS A 317 24.29 -7.00 -4.44
CA LYS A 317 25.27 -8.02 -4.04
C LYS A 317 26.60 -7.44 -3.56
N SER A 318 27.01 -6.28 -4.07
CA SER A 318 28.33 -5.70 -3.79
C SER A 318 28.33 -4.62 -2.72
N ASP A 319 27.22 -3.89 -2.52
CA ASP A 319 27.19 -2.73 -1.63
C ASP A 319 26.02 -2.81 -0.62
N LEU A 320 24.76 -2.75 -1.09
CA LEU A 320 23.60 -2.60 -0.20
C LEU A 320 23.36 -3.83 0.70
N GLY A 321 23.35 -5.03 0.12
CA GLY A 321 23.17 -6.28 0.85
C GLY A 321 24.21 -6.47 1.95
N PRO A 322 25.51 -6.40 1.64
CA PRO A 322 26.57 -6.46 2.64
C PRO A 322 26.45 -5.38 3.74
N ALA A 323 26.16 -4.12 3.37
CA ALA A 323 26.01 -3.04 4.34
C ALA A 323 24.84 -3.27 5.30
N LEU A 324 23.67 -3.67 4.78
CA LEU A 324 22.52 -4.01 5.60
C LEU A 324 22.82 -5.18 6.52
N LYS A 325 23.45 -6.25 6.01
CA LYS A 325 23.78 -7.46 6.79
C LYS A 325 24.78 -7.20 7.92
N ALA A 326 25.73 -6.30 7.69
CA ALA A 326 26.70 -5.88 8.71
C ALA A 326 26.08 -5.00 9.80
N SER A 327 24.99 -4.29 9.50
CA SER A 327 24.32 -3.41 10.46
C SER A 327 23.36 -4.15 11.40
N LYS A 328 23.18 -3.62 12.62
CA LYS A 328 22.33 -4.25 13.66
C LYS A 328 20.86 -4.31 13.26
N LEU A 329 20.35 -3.24 12.65
CA LEU A 329 18.95 -3.10 12.23
C LEU A 329 18.71 -3.66 10.83
N GLY A 330 19.62 -3.39 9.88
CA GLY A 330 19.48 -3.80 8.48
C GLY A 330 19.48 -5.31 8.25
N ARG A 331 20.16 -6.09 9.10
CA ARG A 331 20.27 -7.55 8.93
C ARG A 331 18.94 -8.33 9.00
N ASN A 332 17.88 -7.69 9.52
CA ASN A 332 16.54 -8.26 9.66
C ASN A 332 15.52 -7.61 8.71
N ILE A 333 15.96 -6.68 7.85
CA ILE A 333 15.08 -5.99 6.91
C ILE A 333 14.68 -6.94 5.78
N SER A 334 13.40 -6.94 5.43
CA SER A 334 12.91 -7.50 4.17
C SER A 334 13.19 -6.53 3.02
N LEU A 335 14.30 -6.78 2.31
CA LEU A 335 14.68 -5.98 1.15
C LEU A 335 13.85 -6.39 -0.08
N MET A 336 13.28 -5.41 -0.75
CA MET A 336 12.44 -5.55 -1.93
C MET A 336 13.09 -4.89 -3.14
N ILE A 337 13.02 -5.56 -4.28
CA ILE A 337 13.56 -5.08 -5.56
C ILE A 337 12.47 -4.45 -6.42
N TYR A 338 12.89 -3.80 -7.50
CA TYR A 338 12.05 -3.17 -8.51
C TYR A 338 11.29 -1.93 -8.03
N ASP A 339 10.16 -2.07 -7.33
CA ASP A 339 9.30 -0.95 -6.86
C ASP A 339 8.84 -0.04 -8.01
N ASP A 340 8.35 -0.68 -9.09
CA ASP A 340 7.93 -0.01 -10.32
C ASP A 340 6.80 -0.81 -11.02
N ASN A 341 6.33 -0.32 -12.16
CA ASN A 341 5.14 -0.76 -12.85
C ASN A 341 5.23 -2.18 -13.41
N ARG A 342 4.12 -2.92 -13.49
CA ARG A 342 4.08 -4.33 -13.93
C ARG A 342 4.91 -4.71 -15.19
N PRO A 343 5.00 -3.91 -16.28
CA PRO A 343 5.63 -4.37 -17.53
C PRO A 343 7.07 -4.92 -17.42
N ALA A 344 7.94 -4.32 -16.61
CA ALA A 344 9.32 -4.80 -16.45
C ALA A 344 9.55 -5.71 -15.23
N ALA A 345 8.48 -6.04 -14.48
CA ALA A 345 8.55 -6.86 -13.26
C ALA A 345 9.22 -8.22 -13.50
N LYS A 346 8.92 -8.89 -14.63
CA LYS A 346 9.52 -10.18 -15.00
C LYS A 346 11.03 -10.08 -15.23
N SER A 347 11.49 -9.04 -15.94
CA SER A 347 12.92 -8.85 -16.19
C SER A 347 13.68 -8.67 -14.89
N TRP A 348 13.20 -7.77 -14.02
CA TRP A 348 13.81 -7.51 -12.72
C TRP A 348 13.85 -8.76 -11.84
N ALA A 349 12.74 -9.48 -11.75
CA ALA A 349 12.66 -10.72 -10.98
C ALA A 349 13.68 -11.75 -11.48
N TYR A 350 13.74 -11.99 -12.80
CA TYR A 350 14.60 -13.05 -13.35
C TYR A 350 16.08 -12.68 -13.24
N THR A 351 16.43 -11.42 -13.51
CA THR A 351 17.81 -10.93 -13.41
C THR A 351 18.35 -10.97 -11.99
N ILE A 352 17.54 -10.57 -10.99
CA ILE A 352 18.01 -10.45 -9.61
C ILE A 352 17.81 -11.74 -8.81
N PHE A 353 16.65 -12.39 -8.89
CA PHE A 353 16.43 -13.65 -8.17
C PHE A 353 17.24 -14.80 -8.77
N GLY A 354 17.60 -14.73 -10.06
CA GLY A 354 18.48 -15.69 -10.72
C GLY A 354 19.97 -15.60 -10.33
N ASP A 355 20.44 -14.48 -9.79
CA ASP A 355 21.80 -14.35 -9.25
C ASP A 355 21.78 -14.62 -7.75
N LYS A 356 22.29 -15.79 -7.34
CA LYS A 356 22.30 -16.22 -5.93
C LYS A 356 22.94 -15.18 -4.99
N ASN A 357 24.00 -14.48 -5.43
CA ASN A 357 24.70 -13.52 -4.57
C ASN A 357 23.88 -12.25 -4.32
N ALA A 358 22.90 -11.94 -5.17
CA ALA A 358 21.93 -10.88 -4.93
C ALA A 358 20.69 -11.44 -4.23
N SER A 359 20.15 -12.56 -4.71
CA SER A 359 18.92 -13.19 -4.24
C SER A 359 18.94 -13.56 -2.75
N ASP A 360 20.10 -13.92 -2.19
CA ASP A 360 20.26 -14.21 -0.76
C ASP A 360 20.00 -12.98 0.14
N TYR A 361 20.07 -11.76 -0.39
CA TYR A 361 19.75 -10.52 0.33
C TYR A 361 18.32 -10.04 0.14
N VAL A 362 17.57 -10.62 -0.81
CA VAL A 362 16.28 -10.08 -1.26
C VAL A 362 15.13 -10.98 -0.83
N ALA A 363 14.11 -10.39 -0.22
CA ALA A 363 12.93 -11.09 0.28
C ALA A 363 11.78 -11.12 -0.73
N GLY A 364 11.67 -10.11 -1.60
CA GLY A 364 10.55 -10.03 -2.55
C GLY A 364 10.67 -8.96 -3.62
N LEU A 365 9.63 -8.85 -4.44
CA LEU A 365 9.47 -7.91 -5.55
C LEU A 365 8.39 -6.88 -5.20
N ALA A 366 8.71 -5.60 -5.29
CA ALA A 366 7.75 -4.51 -5.14
C ALA A 366 7.20 -4.07 -6.51
N VAL A 367 5.90 -3.81 -6.61
CA VAL A 367 5.24 -3.47 -7.90
C VAL A 367 4.21 -2.33 -7.76
N HIS A 368 4.11 -1.51 -8.81
CA HIS A 368 3.17 -0.39 -8.96
C HIS A 368 2.11 -0.68 -10.03
N TRP A 369 1.00 0.08 -10.01
CA TRP A 369 -0.20 -0.19 -10.83
C TRP A 369 -0.40 0.70 -12.07
N TYR A 370 0.42 1.73 -12.27
CA TYR A 370 0.07 2.84 -13.19
C TYR A 370 0.04 2.44 -14.66
N LEU A 371 0.74 1.36 -15.02
CA LEU A 371 0.76 0.76 -16.35
C LEU A 371 0.14 -0.64 -16.38
N ASP A 372 -0.81 -0.94 -15.48
CA ASP A 372 -1.50 -2.22 -15.45
C ASP A 372 -2.22 -2.55 -16.77
N SER A 373 -2.71 -1.54 -17.50
CA SER A 373 -3.33 -1.74 -18.82
C SER A 373 -2.33 -2.21 -19.89
N ALA A 374 -1.03 -2.03 -19.67
CA ALA A 374 0.02 -2.42 -20.61
C ALA A 374 0.51 -3.87 -20.40
N SER A 375 0.06 -4.57 -19.35
CA SER A 375 0.53 -5.93 -19.08
C SER A 375 -0.45 -6.78 -18.27
N SER A 376 -0.58 -8.06 -18.64
CA SER A 376 -1.45 -9.02 -17.93
C SER A 376 -0.98 -9.23 -16.49
N PRO A 377 -1.89 -9.32 -15.50
CA PRO A 377 -1.52 -9.69 -14.13
C PRO A 377 -0.96 -11.12 -14.02
N ASP A 378 -1.12 -11.97 -15.05
CA ASP A 378 -0.48 -13.30 -15.13
C ASP A 378 1.05 -13.24 -15.02
N ALA A 379 1.65 -12.10 -15.35
CA ALA A 379 3.07 -11.83 -15.18
C ALA A 379 3.54 -12.14 -13.75
N TYR A 380 2.70 -11.83 -12.77
CA TYR A 380 3.00 -12.13 -11.38
C TYR A 380 3.00 -13.66 -11.17
N SER A 381 1.95 -14.37 -11.60
CA SER A 381 1.85 -15.83 -11.43
C SER A 381 3.02 -16.57 -12.06
N GLU A 382 3.51 -16.10 -13.21
CA GLU A 382 4.72 -16.62 -13.84
C GLU A 382 5.96 -16.44 -12.96
N ILE A 383 6.16 -15.26 -12.39
CA ILE A 383 7.27 -14.98 -11.46
C ILE A 383 7.20 -15.90 -10.25
N HIS A 384 6.02 -16.01 -9.62
CA HIS A 384 5.85 -16.82 -8.41
C HIS A 384 6.05 -18.32 -8.67
N LYS A 385 5.68 -18.83 -9.86
CA LYS A 385 5.95 -20.22 -10.24
C LYS A 385 7.45 -20.52 -10.30
N VAL A 386 8.27 -19.56 -10.71
CA VAL A 386 9.73 -19.70 -10.81
C VAL A 386 10.41 -19.45 -9.46
N TYR A 387 9.92 -18.49 -8.68
CA TYR A 387 10.48 -18.06 -7.40
C TYR A 387 9.43 -18.09 -6.28
N PRO A 388 8.97 -19.28 -5.86
CA PRO A 388 7.86 -19.41 -4.91
C PRO A 388 8.21 -18.94 -3.48
N ASP A 389 9.51 -18.84 -3.16
CA ASP A 389 10.02 -18.35 -1.87
C ASP A 389 10.08 -16.82 -1.79
N LYS A 390 9.92 -16.12 -2.92
CA LYS A 390 9.94 -14.65 -2.98
C LYS A 390 8.51 -14.11 -2.99
N PHE A 391 8.20 -13.19 -2.07
CA PHE A 391 6.91 -12.53 -2.10
C PHE A 391 6.85 -11.47 -3.20
N ILE A 392 5.65 -11.14 -3.67
CA ILE A 392 5.39 -9.91 -4.43
C ILE A 392 4.57 -9.00 -3.52
N LEU A 393 4.79 -7.69 -3.60
CA LEU A 393 4.06 -6.71 -2.81
C LEU A 393 3.69 -5.54 -3.70
N ALA A 394 2.39 -5.22 -3.78
CA ALA A 394 1.97 -3.96 -4.35
C ALA A 394 2.29 -2.82 -3.36
N THR A 395 3.24 -1.97 -3.72
CA THR A 395 3.82 -0.96 -2.84
C THR A 395 3.30 0.45 -3.10
N GLU A 396 2.69 0.67 -4.27
CA GLU A 396 2.08 1.96 -4.64
C GLU A 396 0.91 1.80 -5.64
N ALA A 397 -0.20 2.47 -5.32
CA ALA A 397 -1.36 2.65 -6.20
C ALA A 397 -1.98 4.05 -6.01
N CYS A 398 -2.22 4.76 -7.12
CA CYS A 398 -2.96 6.02 -7.09
C CYS A 398 -3.82 6.25 -8.33
N SER A 399 -5.08 6.62 -8.11
CA SER A 399 -5.95 7.11 -9.19
C SER A 399 -5.70 8.59 -9.43
N GLY A 400 -5.85 8.99 -10.69
CA GLY A 400 -5.68 10.37 -11.11
C GLY A 400 -4.23 10.83 -11.28
N ALA A 401 -3.31 9.88 -11.46
CA ALA A 401 -1.95 10.13 -11.95
C ALA A 401 -1.92 10.40 -13.46
N GLN A 402 -2.89 9.89 -14.21
CA GLN A 402 -2.93 10.01 -15.67
C GLN A 402 -3.21 11.45 -16.12
N PRO A 403 -2.63 11.92 -17.23
CA PRO A 403 -2.80 13.31 -17.69
C PRO A 403 -4.26 13.75 -17.87
N TRP A 404 -5.14 12.83 -18.27
CA TRP A 404 -6.56 13.05 -18.51
C TRP A 404 -7.47 12.84 -17.28
N ASP A 405 -6.92 12.40 -16.14
CA ASP A 405 -7.68 12.14 -14.90
C ASP A 405 -7.06 12.85 -13.68
N LYS A 406 -6.45 14.03 -13.87
CA LYS A 406 -5.71 14.70 -12.78
C LYS A 406 -6.61 15.20 -11.65
N GLY A 407 -6.15 15.02 -10.42
CA GLY A 407 -6.70 15.69 -9.24
C GLY A 407 -7.79 14.92 -8.50
N VAL A 408 -8.38 15.56 -7.49
CA VAL A 408 -9.36 14.94 -6.58
C VAL A 408 -10.77 14.97 -7.19
N ILE A 409 -11.38 13.80 -7.36
CA ILE A 409 -12.79 13.66 -7.75
C ILE A 409 -13.59 13.13 -6.55
N LEU A 410 -14.12 14.03 -5.74
CA LEU A 410 -14.90 13.66 -4.55
C LEU A 410 -16.09 12.76 -4.90
N GLY A 411 -16.21 11.65 -4.18
CA GLY A 411 -17.30 10.68 -4.34
C GLY A 411 -17.21 9.81 -5.60
N SER A 412 -16.08 9.77 -6.32
CA SER A 412 -15.95 8.93 -7.52
C SER A 412 -16.08 7.44 -7.21
N TRP A 413 -17.22 6.84 -7.58
CA TRP A 413 -17.43 5.39 -7.45
C TRP A 413 -16.46 4.58 -8.33
N ASN A 414 -16.15 5.09 -9.53
CA ASN A 414 -15.26 4.41 -10.47
C ASN A 414 -13.84 4.28 -9.90
N ARG A 415 -13.29 5.33 -9.29
CA ARG A 415 -11.98 5.24 -8.63
C ARG A 415 -11.99 4.24 -7.48
N GLY A 416 -13.08 4.18 -6.70
CA GLY A 416 -13.24 3.14 -5.67
C GLY A 416 -13.28 1.72 -6.26
N MET A 417 -13.90 1.55 -7.44
CA MET A 417 -13.88 0.27 -8.16
C MET A 417 -12.49 -0.07 -8.71
N ASP A 418 -11.74 0.89 -9.24
CA ASP A 418 -10.37 0.66 -9.74
C ASP A 418 -9.47 0.12 -8.62
N TYR A 419 -9.56 0.72 -7.43
CA TYR A 419 -8.89 0.24 -6.21
C TYR A 419 -9.28 -1.21 -5.89
N ALA A 420 -10.59 -1.52 -5.84
CA ALA A 420 -11.07 -2.86 -5.54
C ALA A 420 -10.62 -3.89 -6.59
N LEU A 421 -10.74 -3.59 -7.88
CA LEU A 421 -10.35 -4.47 -8.98
C LEU A 421 -8.85 -4.74 -8.98
N ASN A 422 -8.01 -3.72 -8.76
CA ASN A 422 -6.58 -3.94 -8.64
C ASN A 422 -6.21 -4.81 -7.42
N ILE A 423 -6.86 -4.60 -6.27
CA ILE A 423 -6.71 -5.49 -5.10
C ILE A 423 -6.99 -6.93 -5.49
N PHE A 424 -8.07 -7.17 -6.24
CA PHE A 424 -8.37 -8.51 -6.75
C PHE A 424 -7.26 -9.00 -7.67
N ASP A 425 -6.92 -8.27 -8.73
CA ASP A 425 -5.94 -8.73 -9.71
C ASP A 425 -4.58 -9.07 -9.08
N VAL A 426 -4.13 -8.30 -8.08
CA VAL A 426 -2.90 -8.63 -7.34
C VAL A 426 -3.11 -9.85 -6.43
N SER A 427 -4.15 -9.86 -5.58
CA SER A 427 -4.45 -10.96 -4.62
C SER A 427 -4.66 -12.31 -5.29
N CYS A 428 -5.18 -12.27 -6.52
CA CYS A 428 -5.58 -13.46 -7.26
C CYS A 428 -4.45 -14.10 -8.05
N ASN A 429 -3.43 -13.32 -8.39
CA ASN A 429 -2.37 -13.77 -9.28
C ASN A 429 -1.06 -14.04 -8.53
N VAL A 430 -0.75 -13.35 -7.41
CA VAL A 430 0.41 -13.66 -6.53
C VAL A 430 0.21 -13.29 -5.06
N VAL A 431 1.08 -13.87 -4.22
CA VAL A 431 1.56 -13.42 -2.91
C VAL A 431 1.32 -11.94 -2.63
N MET A 432 0.65 -11.76 -1.49
CA MET A 432 0.46 -10.62 -0.59
C MET A 432 0.17 -9.24 -1.17
N VAL A 433 -1.12 -8.90 -1.09
CA VAL A 433 -1.59 -7.52 -1.22
C VAL A 433 -1.31 -6.76 0.06
N ALA A 434 -0.50 -5.73 -0.09
CA ALA A 434 -0.86 -4.44 0.43
C ALA A 434 -1.45 -3.61 -0.69
N HIS A 435 -2.56 -2.97 -0.39
CA HIS A 435 -3.08 -1.95 -1.26
C HIS A 435 -2.77 -0.62 -0.61
N PHE A 436 -2.27 0.30 -1.44
CA PHE A 436 -1.57 1.47 -0.99
C PHE A 436 -2.11 2.68 -1.73
N PRO A 437 -3.10 3.43 -1.22
CA PRO A 437 -3.29 4.78 -1.70
C PRO A 437 -1.99 5.54 -1.41
N MET A 438 -1.36 6.06 -2.45
CA MET A 438 -0.17 6.91 -2.39
C MET A 438 -0.33 8.09 -1.40
N ILE A 439 -1.57 8.42 -1.01
CA ILE A 439 -1.87 9.59 -0.20
C ILE A 439 -2.97 9.25 0.82
N LEU A 440 -2.66 9.36 2.11
CA LEU A 440 -3.65 9.28 3.19
C LEU A 440 -4.62 10.48 3.20
N LEU A 441 -4.20 11.64 2.67
CA LEU A 441 -5.03 12.85 2.64
C LEU A 441 -4.50 13.90 1.64
N LEU A 442 -5.37 14.40 0.74
CA LEU A 442 -5.13 15.58 -0.09
C LEU A 442 -6.15 16.68 0.23
N SER A 443 -5.69 17.91 0.44
CA SER A 443 -6.58 19.09 0.49
C SER A 443 -6.84 19.66 -0.90
N PHE A 444 -8.06 20.16 -1.11
CA PHE A 444 -8.53 20.78 -2.37
C PHE A 444 -7.68 21.99 -2.80
N LEU A 445 -7.13 22.74 -1.84
CA LEU A 445 -6.33 23.94 -2.08
C LEU A 445 -4.87 23.62 -2.42
N ASN A 446 -4.26 22.63 -1.78
CA ASN A 446 -2.88 22.22 -2.11
C ASN A 446 -2.81 21.30 -3.34
N SER A 447 -3.95 20.71 -3.75
CA SER A 447 -4.07 19.97 -5.01
C SER A 447 -3.59 20.81 -6.20
N TYR A 448 -3.91 22.11 -6.25
CA TYR A 448 -3.56 22.96 -7.39
C TYR A 448 -2.07 23.31 -7.48
N ARG A 449 -1.33 23.33 -6.36
CA ARG A 449 0.12 23.62 -6.34
C ARG A 449 1.01 22.38 -6.40
N MET A 450 0.54 21.23 -5.88
CA MET A 450 1.31 19.97 -5.93
C MET A 450 1.06 19.16 -7.21
N ILE A 451 -0.09 19.30 -7.87
CA ILE A 451 -0.45 18.49 -9.06
C ILE A 451 -0.07 19.18 -10.37
N SER A 452 0.25 20.47 -10.35
CA SER A 452 0.62 21.24 -11.56
C SER A 452 1.94 20.80 -12.21
N SER A 453 2.72 19.91 -11.59
CA SER A 453 4.01 19.40 -12.11
C SER A 453 3.97 17.97 -12.68
N LEU A 454 2.84 17.27 -12.61
CA LEU A 454 2.73 15.88 -13.06
C LEU A 454 2.51 15.77 -14.58
N ASP A 455 3.49 16.10 -15.42
CA ASP A 455 3.38 15.87 -16.87
C ASP A 455 3.83 14.45 -17.25
N LEU A 456 2.96 13.45 -17.03
CA LEU A 456 3.18 12.04 -17.39
C LEU A 456 3.19 11.78 -18.92
N SER A 457 2.93 12.79 -19.75
CA SER A 457 2.69 12.62 -21.18
C SER A 457 3.94 12.17 -21.95
N SER A 458 5.14 12.61 -21.54
CA SER A 458 6.39 12.22 -22.21
C SER A 458 6.78 10.76 -21.97
N TYR A 459 6.46 10.22 -20.80
CA TYR A 459 6.84 8.85 -20.40
C TYR A 459 6.06 7.78 -21.18
N ILE A 460 4.73 7.93 -21.26
CA ILE A 460 3.84 6.98 -21.95
C ILE A 460 4.16 6.92 -23.45
N LEU A 461 4.47 8.07 -24.07
CA LEU A 461 4.76 8.15 -25.50
C LEU A 461 6.12 7.51 -25.85
N SER A 462 7.13 7.63 -24.98
CA SER A 462 8.45 7.06 -25.24
C SER A 462 8.50 5.53 -25.19
N HIS A 463 7.64 4.90 -24.37
CA HIS A 463 7.66 3.45 -24.13
C HIS A 463 6.63 2.66 -24.94
N LEU A 464 5.61 3.32 -25.52
CA LEU A 464 4.64 2.66 -26.40
C LEU A 464 5.05 2.62 -27.88
N GLY A 465 6.24 3.12 -28.25
CA GLY A 465 6.75 3.01 -29.62
C GLY A 465 5.94 3.79 -30.68
N TYR A 466 5.08 4.72 -30.26
CA TYR A 466 4.39 5.63 -31.17
C TYR A 466 5.22 6.90 -31.33
N LYS A 467 5.76 7.09 -32.54
CA LYS A 467 6.36 8.36 -33.00
C LYS A 467 5.32 9.47 -33.12
#